data_AF-A0A084EYF5-F1
#
_entry.id   AF-A0A084EYF5-F1
#
_cell.length_a   1.000
_cell.length_b   1.000
_cell.length_c   1.000
_cell.angle_alpha   90.00
_cell.angle_beta   90.00
_cell.angle_gamma   90.00
#
_symmetry.space_group_name_H-M   'P 1'
#
loop_
_entity.id
_entity.type
_entity.pdbx_description
1 polymer ?
#
loop_
_entity_poly.entity_id
_entity_poly.type
_entity_poly.pdbx_seq_one_letter_code
_entity_poly.pdbx_strand_id
1 'polypeptide(L)'
;MSKDRIRIKSNINTKPNKEEFQDTSSLKIGDPVMVHAYKYNGWLYRTWSNPIVVHNSDDLLILCSTKSQVITSEENTFRNFNSYTKRTSYWFFNKDDWFNTIISIDNDGIKTYINVASPFIYEQRAIKYYDFDLDFKIGADGSWREVDIDEFFDNTVKYQYPPALIHKIVVEEQNIIKKIKNNHFKNLISKEALLKLHCETSNNITNALNNIKKPKNKHHYKKRRNYYKKKKNIKQNEQKTPNRKRKETH
;
A
#
# COMPACT_ATOMS: atom_id res chain seq x y z
N MET A 1 11.66 59.60 -4.85
CA MET A 1 11.87 58.38 -5.68
C MET A 1 12.25 57.24 -4.74
N SER A 2 11.29 56.32 -4.51
CA SER A 2 11.41 55.17 -3.62
C SER A 2 12.46 54.17 -4.14
N LYS A 3 13.37 53.72 -3.28
CA LYS A 3 14.26 52.57 -3.54
C LYS A 3 13.67 51.35 -2.83
N ASP A 4 12.67 50.74 -3.46
CA ASP A 4 12.16 49.44 -3.04
C ASP A 4 13.17 48.34 -3.39
N ARG A 5 13.97 47.94 -2.40
CA ARG A 5 14.76 46.70 -2.47
C ARG A 5 13.82 45.53 -2.20
N ILE A 6 13.38 44.88 -3.27
CA ILE A 6 12.74 43.56 -3.23
C ILE A 6 13.75 42.58 -2.63
N ARG A 7 13.54 42.18 -1.38
CA ARG A 7 14.28 41.09 -0.72
C ARG A 7 13.59 39.78 -1.08
N ILE A 8 14.02 39.15 -2.16
CA ILE A 8 13.69 37.75 -2.45
C ILE A 8 14.33 36.92 -1.33
N LYS A 9 13.52 36.42 -0.39
CA LYS A 9 13.96 35.39 0.55
C LYS A 9 14.04 34.08 -0.23
N SER A 10 15.23 33.78 -0.72
CA SER A 10 15.61 32.50 -1.29
C SER A 10 15.65 31.41 -0.22
N ASN A 11 15.10 30.25 -0.59
CA ASN A 11 15.44 28.91 -0.13
C ASN A 11 14.88 28.46 1.23
N ILE A 12 13.65 27.96 1.19
CA ILE A 12 13.22 26.83 2.01
C ILE A 12 14.04 25.63 1.55
N ASN A 13 15.05 25.26 2.32
CA ASN A 13 15.75 23.99 2.19
C ASN A 13 15.75 23.32 3.56
N THR A 14 14.55 22.92 4.00
CA THR A 14 14.42 21.95 5.09
C THR A 14 14.22 20.61 4.42
N LYS A 15 15.25 19.77 4.41
CA LYS A 15 15.02 18.35 4.16
C LYS A 15 13.99 17.91 5.22
N PRO A 16 12.80 17.42 4.84
CA PRO A 16 11.84 16.89 5.80
C PRO A 16 12.51 15.85 6.70
N ASN A 17 12.28 15.97 8.01
CA ASN A 17 12.88 15.07 9.01
C ASN A 17 12.29 13.66 8.86
N LYS A 18 13.06 12.61 9.25
CA LYS A 18 12.61 11.20 9.21
C LYS A 18 11.23 11.00 9.86
N GLU A 19 10.97 11.72 10.97
CA GLU A 19 9.70 11.69 11.69
C GLU A 19 8.51 12.23 10.86
N GLU A 20 8.74 13.21 9.98
CA GLU A 20 7.70 13.80 9.15
C GLU A 20 7.19 12.81 8.09
N PHE A 21 8.08 11.97 7.56
CA PHE A 21 7.73 10.93 6.61
C PHE A 21 7.09 9.69 7.24
N GLN A 22 7.10 9.58 8.57
CA GLN A 22 6.46 8.47 9.31
C GLN A 22 5.29 8.96 10.16
N ASP A 23 4.82 10.18 9.91
CA ASP A 23 3.67 10.74 10.60
C ASP A 23 2.37 10.05 10.17
N THR A 24 2.00 9.03 10.94
CA THR A 24 0.74 8.29 10.80
C THR A 24 -0.37 8.88 11.67
N SER A 25 -0.21 10.05 12.30
CA SER A 25 -1.20 10.63 13.23
C SER A 25 -2.57 10.88 12.58
N SER A 26 -2.59 11.07 11.26
CA SER A 26 -3.81 11.25 10.49
C SER A 26 -4.60 9.95 10.23
N LEU A 27 -3.99 8.77 10.40
CA LEU A 27 -4.61 7.47 10.19
C LEU A 27 -5.46 7.04 11.39
N LYS A 28 -6.70 6.61 11.11
CA LYS A 28 -7.62 6.07 12.11
C LYS A 28 -7.84 4.58 11.87
N ILE A 29 -8.15 3.85 12.95
CA ILE A 29 -8.60 2.46 12.85
C ILE A 29 -9.80 2.39 11.90
N GLY A 30 -9.74 1.48 10.93
CA GLY A 30 -10.73 1.32 9.87
C GLY A 30 -10.41 2.04 8.57
N ASP A 31 -9.40 2.93 8.54
CA ASP A 31 -9.00 3.60 7.30
C ASP A 31 -8.34 2.60 6.33
N PRO A 32 -8.69 2.63 5.04
CA PRO A 32 -7.94 1.92 4.02
C PRO A 32 -6.69 2.72 3.65
N VAL A 33 -5.60 1.98 3.46
CA VAL A 33 -4.33 2.50 2.92
C VAL A 33 -3.88 1.67 1.73
N MET A 34 -2.95 2.20 0.95
CA MET A 34 -2.17 1.40 -0.01
C MET A 34 -0.85 0.97 0.63
N VAL A 35 -0.27 -0.11 0.13
CA VAL A 35 1.10 -0.50 0.47
C VAL A 35 1.90 -0.68 -0.80
N HIS A 36 3.04 -0.03 -0.89
CA HIS A 36 3.91 -0.01 -2.06
C HIS A 36 5.31 -0.52 -1.67
N ALA A 37 5.77 -1.56 -2.36
CA ALA A 37 7.13 -2.05 -2.24
C ALA A 37 7.92 -1.64 -3.48
N TYR A 38 9.06 -1.00 -3.23
CA TYR A 38 9.98 -0.54 -4.25
C TYR A 38 11.25 -1.38 -4.22
N LYS A 39 11.85 -1.68 -5.37
CA LYS A 39 13.26 -2.10 -5.41
C LYS A 39 14.15 -0.87 -5.22
N TYR A 40 15.40 -1.09 -4.80
CA TYR A 40 16.31 0.01 -4.42
C TYR A 40 16.50 1.08 -5.50
N ASN A 41 16.48 0.69 -6.78
CA ASN A 41 16.57 1.61 -7.92
C ASN A 41 15.34 2.52 -8.10
N GLY A 42 14.32 2.42 -7.24
CA GLY A 42 13.09 3.21 -7.29
C GLY A 42 11.95 2.56 -8.09
N TRP A 43 12.12 1.34 -8.58
CA TRP A 43 11.06 0.64 -9.29
C TRP A 43 9.96 0.16 -8.34
N LEU A 44 8.73 0.64 -8.55
CA LEU A 44 7.52 0.15 -7.87
C LEU A 44 7.15 -1.24 -8.39
N TYR A 45 7.71 -2.28 -7.77
CA TYR A 45 7.53 -3.65 -8.25
C TYR A 45 6.22 -4.29 -7.73
N ARG A 46 5.71 -3.86 -6.57
CA ARG A 46 4.49 -4.44 -5.99
C ARG A 46 3.62 -3.43 -5.25
N THR A 47 2.32 -3.54 -5.44
CA THR A 47 1.29 -2.71 -4.80
C THR A 47 0.18 -3.58 -4.24
N TRP A 48 -0.26 -3.31 -3.02
CA TRP A 48 -1.44 -3.93 -2.40
C TRP A 48 -2.51 -2.89 -2.13
N SER A 49 -3.72 -3.16 -2.59
CA SER A 49 -4.86 -2.27 -2.40
C SER A 49 -5.68 -2.63 -1.15
N ASN A 50 -6.02 -1.59 -0.39
CA ASN A 50 -6.96 -1.64 0.72
C ASN A 50 -6.61 -2.53 1.92
N PRO A 51 -5.34 -2.72 2.35
CA PRO A 51 -5.11 -3.04 3.76
C PRO A 51 -5.79 -2.00 4.67
N ILE A 52 -6.40 -2.47 5.75
CA ILE A 52 -7.14 -1.66 6.71
C ILE A 52 -6.28 -1.43 7.95
N VAL A 53 -6.22 -0.19 8.43
CA VAL A 53 -5.56 0.13 9.71
C VAL A 53 -6.34 -0.54 10.85
N VAL A 54 -5.68 -1.39 11.63
CA VAL A 54 -6.29 -2.07 12.80
C VAL A 54 -5.64 -1.67 14.12
N HIS A 55 -4.46 -1.07 14.06
CA HIS A 55 -3.79 -0.44 15.19
C HIS A 55 -2.89 0.68 14.69
N ASN A 56 -2.83 1.80 15.39
CA ASN A 56 -1.93 2.91 15.09
C ASN A 56 -1.51 3.57 16.41
N SER A 57 -0.21 3.66 16.62
CA SER A 57 0.43 4.26 17.79
C SER A 57 1.67 5.04 17.36
N ASP A 58 2.36 5.65 18.31
CA ASP A 58 3.57 6.44 18.02
C ASP A 58 4.72 5.59 17.47
N ASP A 59 4.77 4.28 17.74
CA ASP A 59 5.87 3.42 17.30
C ASP A 59 5.45 2.32 16.32
N LEU A 60 4.18 1.93 16.35
CA LEU A 60 3.67 0.75 15.64
C LEU A 60 2.38 1.05 14.88
N LEU A 61 2.41 0.69 13.59
CA LEU A 61 1.23 0.59 12.72
C LEU A 61 0.96 -0.89 12.41
N ILE A 62 -0.28 -1.33 12.59
CA ILE A 62 -0.72 -2.66 12.16
C ILE A 62 -1.81 -2.53 11.11
N LEU A 63 -1.60 -3.19 9.98
CA LEU A 63 -2.58 -3.29 8.90
C LEU A 63 -3.15 -4.71 8.85
N CYS A 64 -4.43 -4.84 8.56
CA CYS A 64 -5.07 -6.10 8.20
C CYS A 64 -5.30 -6.15 6.70
N SER A 65 -4.73 -7.15 6.05
CA SER A 65 -4.88 -7.42 4.62
C SER A 65 -5.72 -8.67 4.43
N THR A 66 -6.88 -8.52 3.79
CA THR A 66 -7.80 -9.62 3.50
C THR A 66 -8.43 -9.40 2.12
N LYS A 67 -8.31 -10.37 1.21
CA LYS A 67 -8.80 -10.27 -0.17
C LYS A 67 -8.28 -9.02 -0.91
N SER A 68 -7.11 -8.52 -0.52
CA SER A 68 -6.49 -7.36 -1.14
C SER A 68 -6.04 -7.71 -2.56
N GLN A 69 -6.32 -6.81 -3.50
CA GLN A 69 -5.77 -6.91 -4.84
C GLN A 69 -4.29 -6.60 -4.77
N VAL A 70 -3.48 -7.45 -5.39
CA VAL A 70 -2.04 -7.26 -5.53
C VAL A 70 -1.76 -7.00 -7.00
N ILE A 71 -0.97 -5.97 -7.26
CA ILE A 71 -0.46 -5.63 -8.59
C ILE A 71 1.04 -5.82 -8.52
N THR A 72 1.56 -6.77 -9.31
CA THR A 72 3.00 -6.96 -9.51
C THR A 72 3.36 -6.38 -10.88
N SER A 73 4.27 -5.42 -10.90
CA SER A 73 4.83 -4.86 -12.13
C SER A 73 5.95 -5.75 -12.65
N GLU A 74 6.14 -5.78 -13.96
CA GLU A 74 7.34 -6.34 -14.61
C GLU A 74 8.30 -5.21 -14.98
N GLU A 75 9.57 -5.38 -14.62
CA GLU A 75 10.58 -4.31 -14.72
C GLU A 75 10.75 -3.81 -16.15
N ASN A 76 10.91 -2.49 -16.31
CA ASN A 76 11.10 -1.84 -17.62
C ASN A 76 9.95 -2.10 -18.62
N THR A 77 8.78 -2.51 -18.15
CA THR A 77 7.58 -2.69 -18.99
C THR A 77 6.36 -1.99 -18.40
N PHE A 78 5.32 -1.83 -19.21
CA PHE A 78 3.99 -1.40 -18.74
C PHE A 78 3.13 -2.57 -18.26
N ARG A 79 3.67 -3.79 -18.26
CA ARG A 79 2.91 -5.00 -17.95
C ARG A 79 2.75 -5.13 -16.43
N ASN A 80 1.53 -5.46 -16.03
CA ASN A 80 1.15 -5.71 -14.65
C ASN A 80 0.40 -7.04 -14.54
N PHE A 81 0.65 -7.73 -13.44
CA PHE A 81 -0.03 -8.98 -13.09
C PHE A 81 -0.88 -8.76 -11.85
N ASN A 82 -2.18 -8.95 -12.01
CA ASN A 82 -3.13 -8.78 -10.92
C ASN A 82 -3.39 -10.13 -10.24
N SER A 83 -3.31 -10.15 -8.92
CA SER A 83 -3.67 -11.31 -8.10
C SER A 83 -4.44 -10.87 -6.86
N TYR A 84 -4.89 -11.81 -6.04
CA TYR A 84 -5.61 -11.54 -4.80
C TYR A 84 -5.06 -12.41 -3.66
N THR A 85 -4.88 -11.81 -2.49
CA THR A 85 -4.54 -12.56 -1.28
C THR A 85 -5.79 -13.30 -0.78
N LYS A 86 -5.73 -14.63 -0.71
CA LYS A 86 -6.86 -15.43 -0.20
C LYS A 86 -6.93 -15.44 1.34
N ARG A 87 -5.79 -15.23 2.00
CA ARG A 87 -5.63 -15.35 3.45
C ARG A 87 -5.59 -13.99 4.11
N THR A 88 -6.22 -13.90 5.28
CA THR A 88 -6.07 -12.73 6.15
C THR A 88 -4.67 -12.72 6.75
N SER A 89 -4.02 -11.57 6.71
CA SER A 89 -2.71 -11.35 7.31
C SER A 89 -2.64 -10.00 8.01
N TYR A 90 -1.78 -9.90 9.02
CA TYR A 90 -1.56 -8.73 9.85
C TYR A 90 -0.13 -8.26 9.67
N TRP A 91 0.04 -7.02 9.23
CA TRP A 91 1.32 -6.46 8.83
C TRP A 91 1.73 -5.44 9.85
N PHE A 92 2.82 -5.71 10.53
CA PHE A 92 3.40 -4.89 11.58
C PHE A 92 4.51 -4.06 10.95
N PHE A 93 4.33 -2.75 11.05
CA PHE A 93 5.26 -1.73 10.61
C PHE A 93 5.71 -0.95 11.85
N ASN A 94 6.87 -1.31 12.39
CA ASN A 94 7.53 -0.50 13.43
C ASN A 94 8.28 0.65 12.74
N LYS A 95 8.24 1.85 13.31
CA LYS A 95 8.82 3.04 12.66
C LYS A 95 10.34 2.97 12.51
N ASP A 96 11.04 2.32 13.43
CA ASP A 96 12.52 2.27 13.39
C ASP A 96 13.10 0.95 12.89
N ASP A 97 12.27 -0.06 12.65
CA ASP A 97 12.75 -1.36 12.19
C ASP A 97 13.13 -1.32 10.71
N TRP A 98 14.19 -2.08 10.40
CA TRP A 98 14.63 -2.35 9.03
C TRP A 98 14.05 -3.67 8.51
N PHE A 99 12.82 -3.95 8.93
CA PHE A 99 12.03 -5.07 8.45
C PHE A 99 10.55 -4.83 8.73
N ASN A 100 9.70 -5.52 7.97
CA ASN A 100 8.26 -5.58 8.20
C ASN A 100 7.88 -7.00 8.59
N THR A 101 6.98 -7.16 9.58
CA THR A 101 6.52 -8.50 10.00
C THR A 101 5.11 -8.76 9.50
N ILE A 102 4.90 -9.88 8.82
CA ILE A 102 3.61 -10.33 8.33
C ILE A 102 3.21 -11.60 9.07
N ILE A 103 2.11 -11.54 9.81
CA ILE A 103 1.55 -12.68 10.53
C ILE A 103 0.29 -13.15 9.83
N SER A 104 0.22 -14.44 9.51
CA SER A 104 -0.97 -15.09 8.97
C SER A 104 -1.46 -16.19 9.91
N ILE A 105 -2.78 -16.32 10.01
CA ILE A 105 -3.43 -17.44 10.71
C ILE A 105 -3.77 -18.50 9.68
N ASP A 106 -3.09 -19.65 9.76
CA ASP A 106 -3.39 -20.85 8.97
C ASP A 106 -4.04 -21.93 9.86
N ASN A 107 -4.53 -23.00 9.24
CA ASN A 107 -5.15 -24.13 9.95
C ASN A 107 -4.18 -24.84 10.91
N ASP A 108 -2.89 -24.87 10.57
CA ASP A 108 -1.81 -25.48 11.34
C ASP A 108 -1.20 -24.53 12.39
N GLY A 109 -1.61 -23.26 12.40
CA GLY A 109 -1.23 -22.29 13.42
C GLY A 109 -0.81 -20.93 12.87
N ILE A 110 -0.06 -20.19 13.68
CA ILE A 110 0.41 -18.85 13.33
C ILE A 110 1.72 -18.98 12.57
N LYS A 111 1.80 -18.36 11.40
CA LYS A 111 3.03 -18.26 10.61
C LYS A 111 3.47 -16.82 10.54
N THR A 112 4.78 -16.63 10.60
CA THR A 112 5.40 -15.30 10.54
C THR A 112 6.34 -15.24 9.33
N TYR A 113 6.19 -14.19 8.55
CA TYR A 113 7.11 -13.82 7.50
C TYR A 113 7.74 -12.48 7.85
N ILE A 114 9.04 -12.35 7.68
CA ILE A 114 9.80 -11.14 7.99
C ILE A 114 10.48 -10.72 6.69
N ASN A 115 10.15 -9.52 6.22
CA ASN A 115 10.77 -8.94 5.04
C ASN A 115 11.79 -7.90 5.49
N VAL A 116 13.07 -8.10 5.17
CA VAL A 116 14.13 -7.10 5.41
C VAL A 116 13.93 -5.96 4.42
N ALA A 117 13.59 -4.80 4.96
CA ALA A 117 13.10 -3.66 4.19
C ALA A 117 13.61 -2.35 4.79
N SER A 118 13.55 -1.26 4.03
CA SER A 118 13.76 0.05 4.64
C SER A 118 12.68 0.33 5.68
N PRO A 119 12.95 1.17 6.70
CA PRO A 119 11.89 1.79 7.48
C PRO A 119 10.84 2.38 6.54
N PHE A 120 9.57 2.13 6.85
CA PHE A 120 8.49 2.57 5.99
C PHE A 120 8.38 4.10 6.02
N ILE A 121 7.78 4.67 4.99
CA ILE A 121 7.26 6.04 5.03
C ILE A 121 5.75 6.01 4.75
N TYR A 122 5.04 7.00 5.25
CA TYR A 122 3.63 7.23 4.97
C TYR A 122 3.49 8.52 4.16
N GLU A 123 3.06 8.38 2.91
CA GLU A 123 2.85 9.52 2.02
C GLU A 123 1.72 9.22 1.05
N GLN A 124 0.87 10.21 0.76
CA GLN A 124 -0.23 10.08 -0.21
C GLN A 124 -1.16 8.88 0.06
N ARG A 125 -1.44 8.62 1.36
CA ARG A 125 -2.24 7.48 1.84
C ARG A 125 -1.65 6.11 1.49
N ALA A 126 -0.35 6.03 1.24
CA ALA A 126 0.37 4.80 1.00
C ALA A 126 1.50 4.62 2.01
N ILE A 127 1.61 3.41 2.56
CA ILE A 127 2.82 2.94 3.23
C ILE A 127 3.79 2.50 2.15
N LYS A 128 5.00 3.05 2.15
CA LYS A 128 6.02 2.81 1.12
C LYS A 128 7.32 2.35 1.79
N TYR A 129 7.99 1.38 1.19
CA TYR A 129 9.31 0.94 1.65
C TYR A 129 10.12 0.38 0.48
N TYR A 130 11.43 0.31 0.66
CA TYR A 130 12.30 -0.49 -0.19
C TYR A 130 12.36 -1.92 0.30
N ASP A 131 12.16 -2.86 -0.61
CA ASP A 131 12.33 -4.30 -0.41
C ASP A 131 13.77 -4.67 -0.76
N PHE A 132 14.43 -5.42 0.12
CA PHE A 132 15.81 -5.84 -0.07
C PHE A 132 15.94 -7.32 -0.43
N ASP A 133 14.83 -8.04 -0.63
CA ASP A 133 14.82 -9.42 -1.12
C ASP A 133 15.57 -10.42 -0.23
N LEU A 134 15.72 -10.07 1.05
CA LEU A 134 16.22 -10.95 2.08
C LEU A 134 15.11 -11.15 3.10
N ASP A 135 14.67 -12.40 3.24
CA ASP A 135 13.41 -12.70 3.93
C ASP A 135 13.57 -13.89 4.88
N PHE A 136 12.68 -13.97 5.86
CA PHE A 136 12.59 -15.10 6.77
C PHE A 136 11.17 -15.66 6.82
N LYS A 137 11.06 -16.99 6.90
CA LYS A 137 9.79 -17.70 7.13
C LYS A 137 9.88 -18.49 8.42
N ILE A 138 8.91 -18.30 9.31
CA ILE A 138 8.77 -19.02 10.58
C ILE A 138 7.44 -19.81 10.53
N GLY A 139 7.56 -21.13 10.63
CA GLY A 139 6.44 -22.06 10.70
C GLY A 139 5.73 -22.03 12.05
N ALA A 140 4.53 -22.63 12.10
CA ALA A 140 3.74 -22.71 13.33
C ALA A 140 4.40 -23.56 14.43
N ASP A 141 5.26 -24.50 14.04
CA ASP A 141 6.10 -25.31 14.91
C ASP A 141 7.34 -24.57 15.44
N GLY A 142 7.60 -23.35 14.94
CA GLY A 142 8.77 -22.55 15.26
C GLY A 142 10.02 -22.85 14.41
N SER A 143 9.94 -23.79 13.47
CA SER A 143 10.98 -23.96 12.45
C SER A 143 11.10 -22.68 11.63
N TRP A 144 12.31 -22.32 11.22
CA TRP A 144 12.52 -21.13 10.41
C TRP A 144 13.60 -21.33 9.35
N ARG A 145 13.53 -20.50 8.31
CA ARG A 145 14.54 -20.44 7.23
C ARG A 145 14.64 -19.04 6.66
N GLU A 146 15.84 -18.68 6.22
CA GLU A 146 16.06 -17.58 5.27
C GLU A 146 15.59 -18.00 3.88
N VAL A 147 15.06 -17.04 3.13
CA VAL A 147 14.57 -17.23 1.76
C VAL A 147 15.01 -16.05 0.89
N ASP A 148 15.01 -16.31 -0.42
CA ASP A 148 15.27 -15.31 -1.47
C ASP A 148 16.70 -14.71 -1.45
N ILE A 149 17.63 -15.35 -0.72
CA ILE A 149 19.06 -14.99 -0.63
C ILE A 149 19.71 -14.79 -2.01
N ASP A 150 19.43 -15.67 -2.98
CA ASP A 150 19.97 -15.54 -4.33
C ASP A 150 19.45 -14.27 -5.03
N GLU A 151 18.17 -13.93 -4.82
CA GLU A 151 17.58 -12.69 -5.34
C GLU A 151 18.21 -11.45 -4.69
N PHE A 152 18.47 -11.49 -3.37
CA PHE A 152 19.23 -10.44 -2.70
C PHE A 152 20.61 -10.23 -3.34
N PHE A 153 21.39 -11.29 -3.53
CA PHE A 153 22.72 -11.17 -4.15
C PHE A 153 22.65 -10.59 -5.56
N ASP A 154 21.77 -11.11 -6.41
CA ASP A 154 21.58 -10.62 -7.77
C ASP A 154 21.18 -9.15 -7.77
N ASN A 155 20.24 -8.76 -6.90
CA ASN A 155 19.74 -7.39 -6.81
C ASN A 155 20.75 -6.43 -6.21
N THR A 156 21.64 -6.87 -5.31
CA THR A 156 22.74 -6.01 -4.82
C THR A 156 23.66 -5.54 -5.94
N VAL A 157 23.95 -6.44 -6.90
CA VAL A 157 24.77 -6.13 -8.07
C VAL A 157 23.96 -5.34 -9.09
N LYS A 158 22.78 -5.83 -9.44
CA LYS A 158 21.90 -5.24 -10.48
C LYS A 158 21.48 -3.82 -10.15
N TYR A 159 21.16 -3.54 -8.89
CA TYR A 159 20.70 -2.23 -8.42
C TYR A 159 21.80 -1.44 -7.70
N GLN A 160 23.05 -1.92 -7.72
CA GLN A 160 24.23 -1.20 -7.23
C GLN A 160 24.06 -0.73 -5.78
N TYR A 161 23.77 -1.66 -4.88
CA TYR A 161 23.60 -1.34 -3.47
C TYR A 161 24.92 -0.77 -2.92
N PRO A 162 24.92 0.40 -2.25
CA PRO A 162 26.13 0.95 -1.67
C PRO A 162 26.67 0.02 -0.57
N PRO A 163 28.00 -0.06 -0.36
CA PRO A 163 28.58 -0.89 0.70
C PRO A 163 27.98 -0.63 2.08
N ALA A 164 27.66 0.64 2.39
CA ALA A 164 27.02 1.01 3.65
C ALA A 164 25.61 0.43 3.82
N LEU A 165 24.83 0.34 2.72
CA LEU A 165 23.50 -0.28 2.73
C LEU A 165 23.61 -1.78 2.92
N ILE A 166 24.50 -2.44 2.17
CA ILE A 166 24.74 -3.89 2.31
C ILE A 166 25.12 -4.22 3.76
N HIS A 167 26.06 -3.46 4.33
CA HIS A 167 26.45 -3.62 5.73
C HIS A 167 25.26 -3.45 6.68
N LYS A 168 24.39 -2.45 6.46
CA LYS A 168 23.20 -2.24 7.28
C LYS A 168 22.21 -3.42 7.18
N ILE A 169 22.00 -3.98 5.99
CA ILE A 169 21.13 -5.14 5.76
C ILE A 169 21.68 -6.38 6.48
N VAL A 170 22.98 -6.67 6.35
CA VAL A 170 23.64 -7.82 7.00
C VAL A 170 23.60 -7.69 8.53
N VAL A 171 23.79 -6.49 9.09
CA VAL A 171 23.63 -6.26 10.53
C VAL A 171 22.18 -6.51 10.97
N GLU A 172 21.21 -6.08 10.18
CA GLU A 172 19.79 -6.31 10.50
C GLU A 172 19.40 -7.77 10.41
N GLU A 173 19.86 -8.49 9.40
CA GLU A 173 19.72 -9.95 9.26
C GLU A 173 20.18 -10.66 10.55
N GLN A 174 21.38 -10.34 11.05
CA GLN A 174 21.89 -10.90 12.30
C GLN A 174 21.02 -10.56 13.51
N ASN A 175 20.49 -9.34 13.57
CA ASN A 175 19.57 -8.92 14.63
C ASN A 175 18.25 -9.70 14.57
N ILE A 176 17.71 -9.94 13.37
CA ILE A 176 16.51 -10.75 13.15
C ILE A 176 16.76 -12.19 13.59
N ILE A 177 17.88 -12.81 13.19
CA ILE A 177 18.24 -14.17 13.62
C ILE A 177 18.32 -14.25 15.16
N LYS A 178 18.92 -13.25 15.81
CA LYS A 178 18.97 -13.17 17.28
C LYS A 178 17.56 -13.05 17.89
N LYS A 179 16.70 -12.21 17.33
CA LYS A 179 15.29 -12.07 17.75
C LYS A 179 14.52 -13.38 17.57
N ILE A 180 14.72 -14.11 16.46
CA ILE A 180 14.11 -15.43 16.22
C ILE A 180 14.55 -16.43 17.30
N LYS A 181 15.86 -16.57 17.54
CA LYS A 181 16.43 -17.47 18.55
C LYS A 181 15.92 -17.18 19.97
N ASN A 182 15.62 -15.91 20.26
CA ASN A 182 15.05 -15.48 21.53
C ASN A 182 13.51 -15.53 21.59
N ASN A 183 12.86 -16.20 20.62
CA ASN A 183 11.39 -16.31 20.52
C ASN A 183 10.64 -14.97 20.43
N HIS A 184 11.30 -13.88 20.04
CA HIS A 184 10.69 -12.54 19.99
C HIS A 184 9.46 -12.53 19.08
N PHE A 185 9.58 -13.05 17.86
CA PHE A 185 8.47 -13.05 16.89
C PHE A 185 7.34 -14.00 17.25
N LYS A 186 7.66 -15.14 17.89
CA LYS A 186 6.66 -16.06 18.43
C LYS A 186 5.82 -15.42 19.53
N ASN A 187 6.42 -14.51 20.29
CA ASN A 187 5.79 -13.78 21.39
C ASN A 187 5.30 -12.38 20.97
N LEU A 188 5.41 -12.01 19.69
CA LEU A 188 5.05 -10.68 19.20
C LEU A 188 3.57 -10.37 19.45
N ILE A 189 2.71 -11.37 19.27
CA ILE A 189 1.29 -11.30 19.58
C ILE A 189 0.78 -12.67 20.01
N SER A 190 0.01 -12.73 21.09
CA SER A 190 -0.61 -13.98 21.52
C SER A 190 -1.71 -14.39 20.53
N LYS A 191 -1.97 -15.70 20.43
CA LYS A 191 -3.08 -16.21 19.61
C LYS A 191 -4.41 -15.58 20.00
N GLU A 192 -4.65 -15.41 21.30
CA GLU A 192 -5.86 -14.75 21.81
C GLU A 192 -5.97 -13.30 21.35
N ALA A 193 -4.89 -12.51 21.49
CA ALA A 193 -4.87 -11.12 21.05
C ALA A 193 -5.07 -10.99 19.53
N LEU A 194 -4.46 -11.89 18.75
CA LEU A 194 -4.61 -11.92 17.30
C LEU A 194 -6.04 -12.30 16.88
N LEU A 195 -6.67 -13.26 17.56
CA LEU A 195 -8.07 -13.62 17.32
C LEU A 195 -9.03 -12.49 17.70
N LYS A 196 -8.78 -11.81 18.82
CA LYS A 196 -9.55 -10.62 19.22
C LYS A 196 -9.46 -9.52 18.16
N LEU A 197 -8.24 -9.21 17.71
CA LEU A 197 -8.00 -8.25 16.62
C LEU A 197 -8.75 -8.66 15.34
N HIS A 198 -8.77 -9.96 15.02
CA HIS A 198 -9.50 -10.49 13.86
C HIS A 198 -11.01 -10.30 13.95
N CYS A 199 -11.61 -10.61 15.10
CA CYS A 199 -13.04 -10.47 15.35
C CYS A 199 -13.47 -9.00 15.30
N GLU A 200 -12.73 -8.12 15.96
CA GLU A 200 -12.98 -6.67 15.98
C GLU A 200 -12.90 -6.08 14.56
N THR A 201 -11.86 -6.44 13.81
CA THR A 201 -11.69 -6.00 12.42
C THR A 201 -12.83 -6.49 11.53
N SER A 202 -13.22 -7.76 11.67
CA SER A 202 -14.31 -8.34 10.87
C SER A 202 -15.66 -7.69 11.17
N ASN A 203 -15.93 -7.38 12.44
CA ASN A 203 -17.13 -6.65 12.85
C ASN A 203 -17.12 -5.21 12.32
N ASN A 204 -15.99 -4.52 12.40
CA ASN A 204 -15.84 -3.16 11.87
C ASN A 204 -16.02 -3.11 10.35
N ILE A 205 -15.42 -4.06 9.61
CA ILE A 205 -15.61 -4.23 8.17
C ILE A 205 -17.10 -4.52 7.87
N THR A 206 -17.73 -5.43 8.60
CA THR A 206 -19.14 -5.78 8.41
C THR A 206 -20.07 -4.59 8.67
N ASN A 207 -19.81 -3.84 9.74
CA ASN A 207 -20.57 -2.64 10.10
C ASN A 207 -20.37 -1.52 9.06
N ALA A 208 -19.15 -1.30 8.59
CA ALA A 208 -18.86 -0.35 7.50
C ALA A 208 -19.60 -0.74 6.22
N LEU A 209 -19.56 -2.00 5.81
CA LEU A 209 -20.31 -2.50 4.64
C LEU A 209 -21.83 -2.37 4.81
N ASN A 210 -22.35 -2.63 6.02
CA ASN A 210 -23.78 -2.47 6.31
C ASN A 210 -24.21 -0.99 6.32
N ASN A 211 -23.34 -0.08 6.76
CA ASN A 211 -23.59 1.36 6.71
C ASN A 211 -23.52 1.91 5.27
N ILE A 212 -22.70 1.32 4.40
CA ILE A 212 -22.70 1.61 2.96
C ILE A 212 -23.99 1.09 2.29
N LYS A 213 -24.53 -0.04 2.76
CA LYS A 213 -25.81 -0.61 2.26
C LYS A 213 -27.05 0.11 2.78
N LYS A 214 -26.97 0.90 3.86
CA LYS A 214 -28.09 1.76 4.30
C LYS A 214 -28.14 2.99 3.38
N PRO A 215 -29.17 3.17 2.55
CA PRO A 215 -29.23 4.30 1.64
C PRO A 215 -29.33 5.59 2.47
N LYS A 216 -28.32 6.46 2.40
CA LYS A 216 -28.47 7.86 2.78
C LYS A 216 -29.45 8.49 1.81
N ASN A 217 -30.68 8.67 2.28
CA ASN A 217 -31.79 9.39 1.65
C ASN A 217 -32.18 8.92 0.24
N LYS A 218 -33.29 8.17 0.20
CA LYS A 218 -34.21 8.16 -0.95
C LYS A 218 -34.73 9.59 -1.16
N HIS A 219 -34.01 10.48 -1.85
CA HIS A 219 -34.56 11.68 -2.52
C HIS A 219 -33.44 12.27 -3.41
N HIS A 220 -33.32 11.76 -4.64
CA HIS A 220 -32.87 12.50 -5.85
C HIS A 220 -32.58 11.63 -7.10
N TYR A 221 -32.93 10.34 -7.11
CA TYR A 221 -32.93 9.56 -8.36
C TYR A 221 -34.20 9.77 -9.19
N LYS A 222 -34.43 10.99 -9.67
CA LYS A 222 -35.37 11.23 -10.79
C LYS A 222 -34.96 12.32 -11.80
N LYS A 223 -33.72 12.86 -11.75
CA LYS A 223 -33.27 13.89 -12.71
C LYS A 223 -32.14 13.49 -13.69
N ARG A 224 -31.57 12.29 -13.66
CA ARG A 224 -30.52 11.87 -14.64
C ARG A 224 -31.00 11.01 -15.82
N ARG A 225 -32.28 10.62 -15.88
CA ARG A 225 -32.82 9.84 -17.01
C ARG A 225 -33.33 10.73 -18.18
N ASN A 226 -33.57 12.02 -17.93
CA ASN A 226 -34.03 12.96 -18.96
C ASN A 226 -32.88 13.64 -19.73
N TYR A 227 -31.67 13.73 -19.17
CA TYR A 227 -30.55 14.37 -19.87
C TYR A 227 -30.03 13.52 -21.05
N TYR A 228 -29.98 12.19 -20.91
CA TYR A 228 -29.57 11.28 -21.99
C TYR A 228 -30.67 11.01 -23.03
N LYS A 229 -31.95 11.12 -22.66
CA LYS A 229 -33.05 11.07 -23.65
C LYS A 229 -33.13 12.35 -24.50
N LYS A 230 -32.84 13.53 -23.91
CA LYS A 230 -32.84 14.81 -24.65
C LYS A 230 -31.67 14.91 -25.66
N LYS A 231 -30.48 14.37 -25.33
CA LYS A 231 -29.34 14.32 -26.27
C LYS A 231 -29.50 13.33 -27.43
N LYS A 232 -30.28 12.25 -27.28
CA LYS A 232 -30.58 11.34 -28.41
C LYS A 232 -31.57 11.95 -29.42
N ASN A 233 -32.52 12.77 -28.97
CA ASN A 233 -33.47 13.43 -29.88
C ASN A 233 -32.88 14.68 -30.58
N ILE A 234 -31.86 15.33 -30.01
CA ILE A 234 -31.19 16.47 -30.68
C ILE A 234 -30.29 15.97 -31.82
N LYS A 235 -29.58 14.83 -31.66
CA LYS A 235 -28.75 14.25 -32.74
C LYS A 235 -29.52 13.63 -33.90
N GLN A 236 -30.82 13.34 -33.77
CA GLN A 236 -31.64 12.80 -34.87
C GLN A 236 -32.33 13.88 -35.73
N ASN A 237 -32.36 15.14 -35.28
CA ASN A 237 -32.97 16.24 -36.04
C ASN A 237 -31.96 17.10 -36.84
N GLU A 238 -30.64 16.88 -36.70
CA GLU A 238 -29.61 17.59 -37.47
C GLU A 238 -29.18 16.88 -38.77
N GLN A 239 -29.80 15.75 -39.14
CA GLN A 239 -29.50 15.01 -40.38
C GLN A 239 -30.62 15.08 -41.44
N LYS A 240 -31.54 16.04 -41.37
CA LYS A 240 -32.54 16.27 -42.43
C LYS A 240 -32.60 17.73 -42.84
N THR A 241 -31.62 18.18 -43.62
CA THR A 241 -31.77 19.32 -44.53
C THR A 241 -31.84 18.81 -45.98
N PRO A 242 -32.85 19.19 -46.79
CA PRO A 242 -33.02 18.64 -48.12
C PRO A 242 -32.05 19.27 -49.13
N ASN A 243 -31.47 18.43 -49.98
CA ASN A 243 -30.81 18.81 -51.24
C ASN A 243 -31.73 19.71 -52.07
N ARG A 244 -31.36 20.98 -52.26
CA ARG A 244 -31.93 21.85 -53.30
C ARG A 244 -31.05 21.75 -54.55
N LYS A 245 -31.55 21.05 -55.57
CA LYS A 245 -31.11 21.17 -56.96
C LYS A 245 -31.46 22.57 -57.51
N ARG A 246 -30.49 23.23 -58.14
CA ARG A 246 -30.65 24.20 -59.26
C ARG A 246 -29.44 23.97 -60.17
N LYS A 247 -29.60 23.27 -61.30
CA LYS A 247 -29.95 23.76 -62.64
C LYS A 247 -29.10 24.97 -63.09
N GLU A 248 -28.06 24.63 -63.86
CA GLU A 248 -27.50 25.24 -65.08
C GLU A 248 -27.77 26.72 -65.40
N THR A 249 -26.74 27.44 -65.86
CA THR A 249 -26.72 28.13 -67.16
C THR A 249 -25.33 28.69 -67.50
N HIS A 250 -24.96 28.47 -68.77
CA HIS A 250 -23.91 29.05 -69.62
C HIS A 250 -22.44 28.71 -69.36
#